data_AF-A0A434H8F1-F1
#
_entry.id   AF-A0A434H8F1-F1
#
_cell.length_a   1.000
_cell.length_b   1.000
_cell.length_c   1.000
_cell.angle_alpha   90.00
_cell.angle_beta   90.00
_cell.angle_gamma   90.00
#
_symmetry.space_group_name_H-M   'P 1'
#
loop_
_entity.id
_entity.type
_entity.pdbx_description
1 polymer ?
#
loop_
_entity_poly.entity_id
_entity_poly.type
_entity_poly.pdbx_seq_one_letter_code
_entity_poly.pdbx_strand_id
1 'polypeptide(L)' 'MAKFQISRRKFLTGASLGVSGIMLSGCDAFDSQLGVGSGLRSFLENANGLTYRAQRLLAGSDAQAPEFTEAD' A
#
# COMPACT_ATOMS: atom_id res chain seq x y z
N MET A 1 11.24 -33.64 -27.99
CA MET A 1 10.72 -32.32 -27.54
C MET A 1 11.16 -32.10 -26.10
N ALA A 2 11.94 -31.05 -25.82
CA ALA A 2 12.33 -30.73 -24.44
C ALA A 2 11.15 -30.11 -23.69
N LYS A 3 10.71 -30.75 -22.62
CA LYS A 3 9.58 -30.28 -21.79
C LYS A 3 10.09 -29.15 -20.91
N PHE A 4 9.56 -27.93 -21.08
CA PHE A 4 9.93 -26.80 -20.24
C PHE A 4 9.44 -27.06 -18.81
N GLN A 5 10.34 -27.52 -17.94
CA GLN A 5 10.07 -27.85 -16.55
C GLN A 5 10.68 -26.76 -15.67
N ILE A 6 9.88 -25.76 -15.33
CA ILE A 6 10.26 -24.76 -14.33
C ILE A 6 10.03 -25.37 -12.94
N SER A 7 11.07 -25.37 -12.11
CA SER A 7 10.91 -25.79 -10.71
C SER A 7 10.19 -24.71 -9.92
N ARG A 8 9.35 -25.11 -8.96
CA ARG A 8 8.63 -24.19 -8.07
C ARG A 8 9.57 -23.17 -7.41
N ARG A 9 10.78 -23.60 -7.02
CA ARG A 9 11.82 -22.69 -6.49
C ARG A 9 12.24 -21.63 -7.50
N LYS A 10 12.58 -22.01 -8.74
CA LYS A 10 12.99 -21.05 -9.77
C LYS A 10 11.87 -20.06 -10.12
N PHE A 11 10.62 -20.53 -10.16
CA PHE A 11 9.47 -19.66 -10.34
C PHE A 11 9.33 -18.67 -9.18
N LEU A 12 9.32 -19.14 -7.93
CA LEU A 12 9.17 -18.28 -6.76
C LEU A 12 10.32 -17.29 -6.63
N THR A 13 11.56 -17.70 -6.90
CA THR A 13 12.72 -16.80 -6.89
C THR A 13 12.65 -15.75 -8.00
N GLY A 14 12.24 -16.13 -9.21
CA GLY A 14 12.02 -15.18 -10.30
C GLY A 14 10.89 -14.19 -9.99
N ALA A 15 9.78 -14.68 -9.44
CA ALA A 15 8.65 -13.87 -9.01
C ALA A 15 9.03 -12.90 -7.88
N SER A 16 9.77 -13.36 -6.87
CA SER A 16 10.22 -12.48 -5.77
C SER A 16 11.15 -11.38 -6.26
N LEU A 17 12.08 -11.70 -7.16
CA LEU A 17 12.98 -10.68 -7.74
C LEU A 17 12.22 -9.67 -8.59
N GLY A 18 11.24 -10.12 -9.39
CA GLY A 18 10.38 -9.25 -10.17
C GLY A 18 9.52 -8.32 -9.30
N VAL A 19 8.88 -8.86 -8.26
CA VAL A 19 8.06 -8.08 -7.32
C VAL A 19 8.92 -7.09 -6.55
N SER A 20 10.09 -7.50 -6.05
CA SER A 20 11.01 -6.59 -5.36
C SER A 20 11.50 -5.47 -6.28
N GLY A 21 11.78 -5.77 -7.56
CA GLY A 21 12.13 -4.76 -8.56
C GLY A 21 11.01 -3.74 -8.79
N ILE A 22 9.76 -4.21 -8.89
CA ILE A 22 8.58 -3.34 -9.03
C ILE A 22 8.36 -2.49 -7.78
N MET A 23 8.54 -3.05 -6.58
CA MET A 23 8.45 -2.29 -5.33
C MET A 23 9.55 -1.24 -5.21
N LEU A 24 10.78 -1.57 -5.60
CA LEU A 24 11.90 -0.63 -5.62
C LEU A 24 11.70 0.50 -6.64
N SER A 25 11.13 0.21 -7.82
CA SER A 25 10.73 1.24 -8.80
C SER A 25 9.41 1.92 -8.44
N GLY A 26 8.70 1.43 -7.42
CA GLY A 26 7.38 1.88 -7.05
C GLY A 26 7.34 3.36 -6.67
N CYS A 27 8.45 3.89 -6.14
CA CYS A 27 8.51 5.30 -5.78
C CYS A 27 8.29 6.19 -7.01
N ASP A 28 8.95 5.92 -8.15
CA ASP A 28 8.82 6.71 -9.38
C ASP A 28 7.52 6.38 -10.15
N ALA A 29 7.14 5.10 -10.19
CA ALA A 29 5.92 4.67 -10.88
C ALA A 29 4.62 5.18 -10.22
N PHE A 30 4.63 5.32 -8.89
CA PHE A 30 3.50 5.84 -8.13
C PHE A 30 3.61 7.33 -7.82
N ASP A 31 4.76 7.99 -8.00
CA ASP A 31 4.94 9.41 -7.69
C ASP A 31 3.88 10.29 -8.39
N SER A 32 3.75 10.10 -9.71
CA SER A 32 2.75 10.81 -10.52
C SER A 32 1.30 10.51 -10.11
N GLN A 33 1.05 9.30 -9.60
CA GLN A 33 -0.27 8.83 -9.19
C GLN A 33 -0.58 9.12 -7.71
N LEU A 34 0.40 9.52 -6.92
CA LEU A 34 0.26 9.92 -5.51
C LEU A 34 0.46 11.43 -5.32
N GLY A 35 0.69 12.17 -6.40
CA GLY A 35 0.73 13.63 -6.41
C GLY A 35 -0.57 14.27 -5.90
N VAL A 36 -0.46 15.47 -5.34
CA VAL A 36 -1.62 16.22 -4.83
C VAL A 36 -2.59 16.50 -5.98
N GLY A 37 -3.84 16.01 -5.85
CA GLY A 37 -4.88 16.15 -6.87
C GLY A 37 -5.03 14.96 -7.84
N SER A 38 -4.23 13.89 -7.69
CA SER A 38 -4.40 12.68 -8.49
C SER A 38 -5.60 11.83 -7.99
N GLY A 39 -6.29 11.15 -8.91
CA GLY A 39 -7.48 10.36 -8.57
C GLY A 39 -7.19 9.18 -7.62
N LEU A 40 -6.01 8.56 -7.71
CA LEU A 40 -5.61 7.48 -6.81
C LEU A 40 -5.36 7.98 -5.39
N ARG A 41 -4.73 9.16 -5.24
CA ARG A 41 -4.55 9.83 -3.93
C ARG A 41 -5.91 10.13 -3.30
N SER A 42 -6.84 10.75 -4.04
CA SER A 42 -8.18 11.04 -3.53
C SER A 42 -8.95 9.79 -3.12
N PHE A 43 -8.82 8.68 -3.87
CA PHE A 43 -9.43 7.40 -3.50
C PHE A 43 -8.86 6.86 -2.17
N LEU A 44 -7.53 6.85 -2.03
CA LEU A 44 -6.85 6.40 -0.81
C LEU A 44 -7.18 7.29 0.39
N GLU A 45 -7.25 8.61 0.20
CA GLU A 45 -7.67 9.56 1.24
C GLU A 45 -9.10 9.30 1.70
N ASN A 46 -10.02 9.02 0.78
CA ASN A 46 -11.40 8.68 1.12
C ASN A 46 -11.50 7.34 1.89
N ALA A 47 -10.68 6.36 1.52
CA ALA A 47 -10.59 5.09 2.26
C ALA A 47 -10.03 5.28 3.69
N ASN A 48 -9.23 6.32 3.92
CA ASN A 48 -8.68 6.63 5.24
C ASN A 48 -9.78 7.01 6.24
N GLY A 49 -10.81 7.76 5.82
CA GLY A 49 -11.93 8.11 6.71
C GLY A 49 -12.71 6.89 7.22
N LEU A 50 -12.96 5.90 6.36
CA LEU A 50 -13.60 4.65 6.75
C LEU A 50 -12.70 3.82 7.68
N THR A 51 -11.42 3.72 7.33
CA THR A 51 -10.43 2.96 8.09
C THR A 51 -10.23 3.55 9.48
N TYR A 52 -10.11 4.87 9.58
CA TYR A 52 -9.99 5.61 10.84
C TYR A 52 -11.19 5.34 11.77
N ARG A 53 -12.42 5.37 11.23
CA ARG A 53 -13.63 5.03 12.01
C ARG A 53 -13.62 3.58 12.47
N ALA A 54 -13.27 2.65 11.58
CA ALA A 54 -13.18 1.23 11.92
C ALA A 54 -12.11 0.96 13.00
N GLN A 55 -10.95 1.60 12.89
CA GLN A 55 -9.88 1.55 13.89
C GLN A 55 -10.36 2.06 15.24
N ARG A 56 -11.05 3.20 15.28
CA ARG A 56 -11.58 3.76 16.53
C ARG A 56 -12.66 2.86 17.18
N LEU A 57 -13.46 2.18 16.37
CA LEU A 57 -14.46 1.22 16.86
C LEU A 57 -13.83 -0.07 17.39
N LEU A 58 -12.80 -0.60 16.72
CA LEU A 58 -12.23 -1.92 17.04
C LEU A 58 -11.09 -1.85 18.07
N ALA A 59 -10.20 -0.87 17.94
CA ALA A 59 -9.04 -0.70 18.83
C ALA A 59 -9.34 0.17 20.06
N GLY A 60 -10.48 0.89 20.05
CA GLY A 60 -10.84 1.84 21.09
C GLY A 60 -10.16 3.21 20.91
N SER A 61 -10.73 4.23 21.54
CA SER A 61 -10.26 5.61 21.46
C SER A 61 -8.91 5.85 22.12
N ASP A 62 -8.53 5.03 23.10
CA ASP A 62 -7.32 5.19 23.90
C ASP A 62 -6.08 4.55 23.26
N ALA A 63 -6.27 3.73 22.22
CA ALA A 63 -5.19 3.10 21.47
C ALA A 63 -4.64 4.01 20.35
N GLN A 64 -5.32 5.11 20.05
CA GLN A 64 -4.91 6.07 19.02
C GLN A 64 -4.29 7.33 19.65
N ALA A 65 -3.47 8.04 18.88
CA ALA A 65 -2.86 9.28 19.32
C ALA A 65 -3.94 10.33 19.69
N PRO A 66 -3.69 11.20 20.69
CA PRO A 66 -4.57 12.32 21.00
C PRO A 66 -4.74 13.23 19.78
N GLU A 67 -5.96 13.70 19.56
CA GLU A 67 -6.26 14.66 18.49
C GLU A 67 -6.41 16.05 19.08
N PHE A 68 -5.85 17.03 18.36
CA PHE A 68 -5.87 18.43 18.71
C PHE A 68 -6.61 19.17 17.61
N THR A 69 -7.45 20.11 17.99
CA THR A 69 -8.06 21.05 17.06
C THR A 69 -7.01 22.06 16.60
N GLU A 70 -7.30 22.79 15.53
CA GLU A 70 -6.41 23.87 15.05
C GLU A 70 -6.18 24.98 16.09
N ALA A 71 -7.02 25.06 17.12
CA ALA A 71 -6.97 26.07 18.18
C ALA A 71 -6.34 25.56 19.48
N ASP A 72 -6.03 24.25 19.59
CA ASP A 72 -5.40 23.64 20.76
C ASP A 72 -3.86 23.77 20.77
#